data_AF-A0A945URT3-F1
#
_entry.id   AF-A0A945URT3-F1
#
_cell.length_a   1.000
_cell.length_b   1.000
_cell.length_c   1.000
_cell.angle_alpha   90.00
_cell.angle_beta   90.00
_cell.angle_gamma   90.00
#
_symmetry.space_group_name_H-M   'P 1'
#
loop_
_entity.id
_entity.type
_entity.pdbx_description
1 polymer ?
#
loop_
_entity_poly.entity_id
_entity_poly.type
_entity_poly.pdbx_seq_one_letter_code
_entity_poly.pdbx_strand_id
1 'polypeptide(L)'
;AVMAGVVRHVASHPGQSSYGRYIVIEHVDAGLSVSTLYAHLASIAPGIQRGTRVEMGTVIGVMGRSAGNRALPKDRAHLHFEIALRLTDKFSSWYRWKGFGSKNDHGLWNGMNLVGVDPKAFYDAFRDKRVDSFLDFWCTKPVAVTLRVATRSTPDFIKRYPGLREGAMPLFGLAGWEVDFDEFGVPLKWRPLLADGVAGYQRNEVRIVSTDDALLDAVSCKDLVKMSRGQSVPDSDLQTNLQLLFGLRR
;
A
#
# COMPACT_ATOMS: atom_id res chain seq x y z
N ALA A 1 18.79 -8.28 2.80
CA ALA A 1 17.92 -7.31 2.11
C ALA A 1 17.79 -7.78 0.67
N VAL A 2 16.59 -7.70 0.09
CA VAL A 2 16.36 -8.18 -1.29
C VAL A 2 16.92 -7.25 -2.36
N MET A 3 17.15 -5.97 -2.02
CA MET A 3 17.68 -4.96 -2.93
C MET A 3 18.37 -3.85 -2.13
N ALA A 4 19.19 -3.05 -2.81
CA ALA A 4 19.77 -1.83 -2.25
C ALA A 4 18.67 -0.87 -1.78
N GLY A 5 18.86 -0.20 -0.65
CA GLY A 5 17.83 0.65 -0.08
C GLY A 5 18.22 1.31 1.24
N VAL A 6 17.24 1.94 1.88
CA VAL A 6 17.41 2.61 3.17
C VAL A 6 16.42 2.03 4.16
N VAL A 7 16.92 1.58 5.31
CA VAL A 7 16.09 1.13 6.44
C VAL A 7 15.28 2.32 6.94
N ARG A 8 13.95 2.24 6.82
CA ARG A 8 13.04 3.30 7.25
C ARG A 8 12.44 3.07 8.61
N HIS A 9 12.31 1.82 9.02
CA HIS A 9 11.76 1.46 10.32
C HIS A 9 12.37 0.17 10.86
N VAL A 10 12.52 0.11 12.18
CA VAL A 10 12.93 -1.06 12.92
C VAL A 10 12.06 -1.13 14.18
N ALA A 11 11.25 -2.18 14.28
CA ALA A 11 10.53 -2.53 15.50
C ALA A 11 11.29 -3.64 16.23
N SER A 12 11.99 -3.28 17.31
CA SER A 12 12.79 -4.23 18.10
C SER A 12 12.00 -4.90 19.23
N HIS A 13 10.84 -4.35 19.60
CA HIS A 13 9.97 -4.83 20.68
C HIS A 13 8.80 -5.62 20.10
N PRO A 14 8.80 -6.97 20.20
CA PRO A 14 7.80 -7.80 19.53
C PRO A 14 6.37 -7.60 20.05
N GLY A 15 6.21 -7.17 21.31
CA GLY A 15 4.90 -6.91 21.94
C GLY A 15 4.08 -5.80 21.28
N GLN A 16 4.70 -4.93 20.49
CA GLN A 16 4.05 -3.73 19.95
C GLN A 16 3.36 -3.96 18.60
N SER A 17 3.50 -5.15 18.00
CA SER A 17 2.95 -5.44 16.67
C SER A 17 2.62 -6.92 16.49
N SER A 18 1.56 -7.24 15.76
CA SER A 18 1.32 -8.62 15.31
C SER A 18 2.45 -9.16 14.44
N TYR A 19 3.18 -8.30 13.72
CA TYR A 19 4.40 -8.65 13.00
C TYR A 19 5.56 -9.08 13.92
N GLY A 20 5.48 -8.82 15.22
CA GLY A 20 6.58 -9.01 16.15
C GLY A 20 7.71 -8.02 15.87
N ARG A 21 8.96 -8.50 15.83
CA ARG A 21 10.08 -7.71 15.34
C ARG A 21 10.04 -7.65 13.82
N TYR A 22 10.14 -6.44 13.30
CA TYR A 22 10.16 -6.26 11.85
C TYR A 22 10.98 -5.06 11.42
N ILE A 23 11.40 -5.10 10.16
CA ILE A 23 12.19 -4.07 9.50
C ILE A 23 11.44 -3.65 8.25
N VAL A 24 11.38 -2.35 7.97
CA VAL A 24 10.91 -1.82 6.69
C VAL A 24 12.08 -1.14 5.99
N ILE A 25 12.34 -1.54 4.75
CA ILE A 25 13.38 -0.99 3.89
C ILE A 25 12.70 -0.38 2.68
N GLU A 26 12.97 0.89 2.42
CA GLU A 26 12.50 1.55 1.21
C GLU A 26 13.59 1.47 0.14
N HIS A 27 13.17 1.15 -1.06
CA HIS A 27 13.99 1.04 -2.24
C HIS A 27 13.45 1.98 -3.31
N VAL A 28 14.32 2.46 -4.19
CA VAL A 28 13.92 3.25 -5.36
C VAL A 28 14.34 2.47 -6.58
N ASP A 29 13.38 2.13 -7.44
CA ASP A 29 13.61 1.39 -8.67
C ASP A 29 12.73 1.93 -9.79
N ALA A 30 13.30 2.18 -10.97
CA ALA A 30 12.62 2.68 -12.17
C ALA A 30 11.60 3.83 -11.94
N GLY A 31 11.84 4.69 -10.94
CA GLY A 31 10.94 5.80 -10.60
C GLY A 31 9.76 5.45 -9.66
N LEU A 32 9.64 4.20 -9.22
CA LEU A 32 8.71 3.77 -8.17
C LEU A 32 9.48 3.43 -6.88
N SER A 33 9.21 4.17 -5.80
CA SER A 33 9.73 3.81 -4.49
C SER A 33 8.88 2.70 -3.86
N VAL A 34 9.44 1.52 -3.67
CA VAL A 34 8.76 0.40 -3.02
C VAL A 34 9.33 0.13 -1.63
N SER A 35 8.50 -0.35 -0.72
CA SER A 35 8.93 -0.78 0.62
C SER A 35 8.89 -2.29 0.71
N THR A 36 9.95 -2.88 1.26
CA THR A 36 9.93 -4.28 1.69
C THR A 36 9.85 -4.39 3.20
N LEU A 37 8.99 -5.27 3.70
CA LEU A 37 8.79 -5.53 5.13
C LEU A 37 9.25 -6.95 5.44
N TYR A 38 10.04 -7.09 6.51
CA TYR A 38 10.58 -8.36 6.99
C TYR A 38 10.16 -8.56 8.44
N ALA A 39 9.26 -9.48 8.71
CA ALA A 39 8.63 -9.66 10.02
C ALA A 39 8.92 -11.01 10.65
N HIS A 40 8.39 -11.18 11.87
CA HIS A 40 8.60 -12.34 12.72
C HIS A 40 10.06 -12.62 13.09
N LEU A 41 10.94 -11.60 13.02
CA LEU A 41 12.38 -11.78 13.19
C LEU A 41 12.75 -12.24 14.62
N ALA A 42 13.69 -13.18 14.71
CA ALA A 42 14.29 -13.55 15.99
C ALA A 42 15.15 -12.41 16.52
N SER A 43 15.97 -11.82 15.64
CA SER A 43 16.86 -10.70 15.94
C SER A 43 17.04 -9.78 14.73
N ILE A 44 17.35 -8.53 15.01
CA ILE A 44 17.80 -7.54 14.02
C ILE A 44 19.32 -7.55 14.03
N ALA A 45 19.95 -7.49 12.86
CA ALA A 45 21.41 -7.55 12.75
C ALA A 45 22.07 -6.28 13.35
N PRO A 46 23.29 -6.38 13.91
CA PRO A 46 24.02 -5.21 14.41
C PRO A 46 24.17 -4.12 13.33
N GLY A 47 23.98 -2.85 13.72
CA GLY A 47 24.08 -1.70 12.82
C GLY A 47 22.84 -1.44 11.96
N ILE A 48 21.83 -2.33 11.99
CA ILE A 48 20.56 -2.10 11.30
C ILE A 48 19.65 -1.24 12.17
N GLN A 49 19.52 0.02 11.77
CA GLN A 49 18.65 1.00 12.40
C GLN A 49 18.06 1.93 11.34
N ARG A 50 17.10 2.76 11.71
CA ARG A 50 16.55 3.76 10.80
C ARG A 50 17.66 4.64 10.22
N GLY A 51 17.70 4.76 8.90
CA GLY A 51 18.71 5.51 8.14
C GLY A 51 19.86 4.65 7.62
N THR A 52 20.04 3.42 8.09
CA THR A 52 21.07 2.51 7.57
C THR A 52 20.84 2.24 6.09
N ARG A 53 21.87 2.44 5.27
CA ARG A 53 21.90 2.02 3.86
C ARG A 53 22.25 0.54 3.80
N VAL A 54 21.57 -0.19 2.93
CA VAL A 54 21.81 -1.62 2.72
C VAL A 54 21.99 -1.86 1.22
N GLU A 55 22.74 -2.92 0.90
CA GLU A 55 22.87 -3.44 -0.45
C GLU A 55 22.10 -4.76 -0.57
N MET A 56 21.92 -5.23 -1.81
CA MET A 56 21.40 -6.58 -2.04
C MET A 56 22.27 -7.60 -1.29
N GLY A 57 21.63 -8.54 -0.59
CA GLY A 57 22.32 -9.56 0.19
C GLY A 57 22.83 -9.12 1.57
N THR A 58 22.74 -7.83 1.95
CA THR A 58 23.08 -7.39 3.31
C THR A 58 22.27 -8.17 4.35
N VAL A 59 22.92 -8.75 5.35
CA VAL A 59 22.25 -9.43 6.47
C VAL A 59 21.56 -8.38 7.34
N ILE A 60 20.23 -8.44 7.43
CA ILE A 60 19.42 -7.46 8.16
C ILE A 60 18.85 -8.01 9.47
N GLY A 61 18.88 -9.32 9.65
CA GLY A 61 18.34 -10.00 10.83
C GLY A 61 18.29 -11.50 10.61
N VAL A 62 17.75 -12.20 11.61
CA VAL A 62 17.57 -13.65 11.60
C VAL A 62 16.07 -13.94 11.65
N MET A 63 15.58 -14.83 10.77
CA MET A 63 14.21 -15.32 10.80
C MET A 63 13.87 -15.89 12.18
N GLY A 64 12.63 -15.69 12.63
CA GLY A 64 12.19 -16.23 13.91
C GLY A 64 10.72 -16.58 13.92
N ARG A 65 10.12 -16.31 15.08
CA ARG A 65 8.72 -16.57 15.37
C ARG A 65 8.13 -15.48 16.28
N SER A 66 8.76 -14.31 16.33
CA SER A 66 8.26 -13.24 17.19
C SER A 66 6.92 -12.75 16.67
N ALA A 67 5.94 -12.57 17.54
CA ALA A 67 4.63 -12.02 17.17
C ALA A 67 4.02 -11.43 18.43
N GLY A 68 3.41 -10.25 18.33
CA GLY A 68 2.70 -9.53 19.38
C GLY A 68 3.05 -9.94 20.82
N ASN A 69 2.02 -10.26 21.59
CA ASN A 69 2.17 -10.70 22.98
C ASN A 69 2.62 -12.16 23.11
N ARG A 70 2.46 -12.98 22.06
CA ARG A 70 2.83 -14.39 22.07
C ARG A 70 3.49 -14.77 20.76
N ALA A 71 4.72 -15.27 20.85
CA ALA A 71 5.45 -15.81 19.72
C ALA A 71 4.67 -16.95 19.02
N LEU A 72 4.79 -17.01 17.70
CA LEU A 72 4.20 -18.07 16.88
C LEU A 72 4.69 -19.45 17.37
N PRO A 73 3.88 -20.51 17.19
CA PRO A 73 4.33 -21.89 17.36
C PRO A 73 5.61 -22.17 16.56
N LYS A 74 6.49 -23.06 17.07
CA LYS A 74 7.80 -23.33 16.45
C LYS A 74 7.67 -23.91 15.04
N ASP A 75 6.70 -24.79 14.85
CA ASP A 75 6.28 -25.40 13.58
C ASP A 75 5.72 -24.38 12.58
N ARG A 76 5.36 -23.17 13.04
CA ARG A 76 4.90 -22.05 12.21
C ARG A 76 5.91 -20.91 12.15
N ALA A 77 7.17 -21.13 12.54
CA ALA A 77 8.22 -20.13 12.38
C ALA A 77 8.48 -19.87 10.89
N HIS A 78 8.35 -18.61 10.47
CA HIS A 78 8.54 -18.21 9.08
C HIS A 78 8.94 -16.74 9.01
N LEU A 79 9.43 -16.33 7.84
CA LEU A 79 9.57 -14.93 7.48
C LEU A 79 8.26 -14.45 6.85
N HIS A 80 7.60 -13.48 7.48
CA HIS A 80 6.56 -12.72 6.81
C HIS A 80 7.24 -11.63 5.97
N PHE A 81 7.01 -11.64 4.66
CA PHE A 81 7.67 -10.77 3.70
C PHE A 81 6.63 -10.05 2.83
N GLU A 82 6.80 -8.73 2.68
CA GLU A 82 5.91 -7.91 1.83
C GLU A 82 6.72 -7.07 0.86
N ILE A 83 6.10 -6.77 -0.29
CA ILE A 83 6.50 -5.72 -1.23
C ILE A 83 5.29 -4.78 -1.34
N ALA A 84 5.45 -3.53 -0.92
CA ALA A 84 4.31 -2.64 -0.69
C ALA A 84 4.59 -1.17 -1.03
N LEU A 85 3.50 -0.44 -1.25
CA LEU A 85 3.50 1.02 -1.31
C LEU A 85 2.90 1.59 -0.03
N ARG A 86 3.33 2.79 0.34
CA ARG A 86 2.85 3.51 1.51
C ARG A 86 1.72 4.45 1.14
N LEU A 87 0.56 4.30 1.80
CA LEU A 87 -0.68 4.99 1.43
C LEU A 87 -0.67 6.49 1.76
N THR A 88 -0.18 6.90 2.93
CA THR A 88 -0.16 8.33 3.30
C THR A 88 0.93 8.75 4.30
N ASP A 89 1.38 10.00 4.19
CA ASP A 89 2.16 10.71 5.21
C ASP A 89 1.32 11.17 6.42
N LYS A 90 -0.01 11.13 6.34
CA LYS A 90 -0.93 11.56 7.41
C LYS A 90 -1.43 10.41 8.29
N PHE A 91 -0.75 9.26 8.25
CA PHE A 91 -1.22 8.03 8.88
C PHE A 91 -1.47 8.17 10.38
N SER A 92 -0.56 8.80 11.15
CA SER A 92 -0.77 8.99 12.59
C SER A 92 -2.02 9.84 12.91
N SER A 93 -2.40 10.77 12.02
CA SER A 93 -3.63 11.55 12.16
C SER A 93 -4.87 10.70 11.87
N TRP A 94 -4.82 9.88 10.82
CA TRP A 94 -5.88 8.93 10.49
C TRP A 94 -6.07 7.88 11.59
N TYR A 95 -4.98 7.28 12.07
CA TYR A 95 -4.99 6.24 13.11
C TYR A 95 -5.63 6.74 14.40
N ARG A 96 -5.28 7.95 14.83
CA ARG A 96 -5.89 8.61 15.99
C ARG A 96 -7.38 8.89 15.77
N TRP A 97 -7.77 9.34 14.57
CA TRP A 97 -9.18 9.57 14.24
C TRP A 97 -10.01 8.27 14.25
N LYS A 98 -9.44 7.15 13.78
CA LYS A 98 -10.09 5.83 13.83
C LYS A 98 -10.30 5.32 15.25
N GLY A 99 -9.50 5.78 16.23
CA GLY A 99 -9.73 5.47 17.63
C GLY A 99 -9.52 4.00 18.01
N PHE A 100 -8.50 3.34 17.47
CA PHE A 100 -8.20 1.91 17.73
C PHE A 100 -7.89 1.53 19.18
N GLY A 101 -7.91 2.49 20.12
CA GLY A 101 -7.64 2.27 21.56
C GLY A 101 -6.18 1.96 21.92
N SER A 102 -5.31 1.73 20.94
CA SER A 102 -3.87 1.50 21.11
C SER A 102 -3.05 2.66 20.55
N LYS A 103 -1.76 2.71 20.89
CA LYS A 103 -0.83 3.72 20.36
C LYS A 103 -0.35 3.30 18.97
N ASN A 104 -0.11 4.28 18.10
CA ASN A 104 0.62 4.03 16.86
C ASN A 104 2.12 3.99 17.11
N ASP A 105 2.63 2.89 17.67
CA ASP A 105 4.05 2.72 18.01
C ASP A 105 4.97 2.71 16.77
N HIS A 106 4.39 2.51 15.59
CA HIS A 106 5.11 2.30 14.32
C HIS A 106 5.11 3.52 13.38
N GLY A 107 4.40 4.58 13.77
CA GLY A 107 4.33 5.81 12.98
C GLY A 107 3.85 5.57 11.55
N LEU A 108 4.62 6.07 10.57
CA LEU A 108 4.29 5.96 9.13
C LEU A 108 4.48 4.56 8.56
N TRP A 109 5.18 3.68 9.28
CA TRP A 109 5.57 2.34 8.83
C TRP A 109 4.77 1.24 9.52
N ASN A 110 3.66 1.62 10.15
CA ASN A 110 2.63 0.68 10.55
C ASN A 110 2.10 -0.05 9.30
N GLY A 111 1.96 -1.38 9.36
CA GLY A 111 1.52 -2.17 8.20
C GLY A 111 0.15 -1.79 7.67
N MET A 112 -0.73 -1.18 8.49
CA MET A 112 -2.01 -0.64 8.00
C MET A 112 -1.85 0.56 7.06
N ASN A 113 -0.66 1.15 6.98
CA ASN A 113 -0.32 2.20 6.02
C ASN A 113 0.38 1.65 4.76
N LEU A 114 0.60 0.34 4.69
CA LEU A 114 1.26 -0.33 3.58
C LEU A 114 0.21 -1.14 2.82
N VAL A 115 0.26 -1.05 1.49
CA VAL A 115 -0.58 -1.82 0.59
C VAL A 115 0.33 -2.66 -0.30
N GLY A 116 0.25 -3.97 -0.11
CA GLY A 116 1.18 -4.94 -0.69
C GLY A 116 0.68 -5.57 -1.97
N VAL A 117 1.60 -6.06 -2.78
CA VAL A 117 1.35 -7.00 -3.89
C VAL A 117 1.90 -8.37 -3.54
N ASP A 118 1.51 -9.40 -4.29
CA ASP A 118 2.09 -10.74 -4.16
C ASP A 118 3.58 -10.72 -4.53
N PRO A 119 4.50 -10.92 -3.54
CA PRO A 119 5.93 -10.93 -3.81
C PRO A 119 6.35 -12.10 -4.69
N LYS A 120 5.67 -13.24 -4.59
CA LYS A 120 5.97 -14.41 -5.40
C LYS A 120 5.65 -14.13 -6.87
N ALA A 121 4.47 -13.57 -7.15
CA ALA A 121 4.10 -13.18 -8.51
C ALA A 121 5.10 -12.21 -9.14
N PHE A 122 5.60 -11.23 -8.38
CA PHE A 122 6.67 -10.34 -8.82
C PHE A 122 7.95 -11.11 -9.15
N TYR A 123 8.47 -11.92 -8.23
CA TYR A 123 9.73 -12.65 -8.47
C TYR A 123 9.62 -13.69 -9.58
N ASP A 124 8.47 -14.33 -9.76
CA ASP A 124 8.23 -15.20 -10.91
C ASP A 124 8.27 -14.38 -12.20
N ALA A 125 7.59 -13.23 -12.26
CA ALA A 125 7.61 -12.36 -13.44
C ALA A 125 9.00 -11.85 -13.78
N PHE A 126 9.76 -11.44 -12.76
CA PHE A 126 11.12 -10.96 -12.91
C PHE A 126 12.08 -12.07 -13.37
N ARG A 127 12.00 -13.27 -12.74
CA ARG A 127 12.80 -14.44 -13.15
C ARG A 127 12.53 -14.83 -14.59
N ASP A 128 11.26 -14.81 -14.99
CA ASP A 128 10.82 -15.19 -16.34
C ASP A 128 11.04 -14.06 -17.36
N LYS A 129 11.64 -12.93 -16.96
CA LYS A 129 11.89 -11.73 -17.78
C LYS A 129 10.65 -11.13 -18.42
N ARG A 130 9.50 -11.25 -17.74
CA ARG A 130 8.24 -10.60 -18.14
C ARG A 130 8.17 -9.15 -17.68
N VAL A 131 8.97 -8.78 -16.68
CA VAL A 131 9.11 -7.43 -16.11
C VAL A 131 10.56 -7.21 -15.71
N ASP A 132 11.04 -5.97 -15.81
CA ASP A 132 12.42 -5.61 -15.44
C ASP A 132 12.49 -4.79 -14.14
N SER A 133 11.36 -4.24 -13.70
CA SER A 133 11.27 -3.38 -12.51
C SER A 133 9.97 -3.60 -11.72
N PHE A 134 9.92 -3.02 -10.51
CA PHE A 134 8.67 -2.96 -9.75
C PHE A 134 7.58 -2.15 -10.46
N LEU A 135 7.96 -1.08 -11.16
CA LEU A 135 6.99 -0.25 -11.88
C LEU A 135 6.33 -1.05 -13.01
N ASP A 136 7.11 -1.81 -13.78
CA ASP A 136 6.57 -2.67 -14.83
C ASP A 136 5.57 -3.67 -14.27
N PHE A 137 5.93 -4.32 -13.15
CA PHE A 137 5.03 -5.26 -12.48
C PHE A 137 3.72 -4.60 -12.05
N TRP A 138 3.77 -3.41 -11.45
CA TRP A 138 2.58 -2.64 -11.10
C TRP A 138 1.70 -2.35 -12.32
N CYS A 139 2.32 -1.99 -13.45
CA CYS A 139 1.62 -1.71 -14.71
C CYS A 139 0.98 -2.95 -15.36
N THR A 140 1.45 -4.17 -15.05
CA THR A 140 0.86 -5.42 -15.55
C THR A 140 -0.38 -5.89 -14.78
N LYS A 141 -0.68 -5.31 -13.61
CA LYS A 141 -1.74 -5.82 -12.75
C LYS A 141 -3.13 -5.56 -13.34
N PRO A 142 -4.06 -6.53 -13.21
CA PRO A 142 -5.43 -6.35 -13.69
C PRO A 142 -6.16 -5.32 -12.83
N VAL A 143 -7.14 -4.64 -13.44
CA VAL A 143 -7.96 -3.63 -12.78
C VAL A 143 -9.29 -4.28 -12.38
N ALA A 144 -9.56 -4.34 -11.08
CA ALA A 144 -10.82 -4.86 -10.54
C ALA A 144 -11.85 -3.75 -10.27
N VAL A 145 -11.39 -2.55 -9.93
CA VAL A 145 -12.26 -1.41 -9.65
C VAL A 145 -11.67 -0.13 -10.22
N THR A 146 -12.45 0.61 -11.00
CA THR A 146 -12.15 2.00 -11.37
C THR A 146 -13.13 2.92 -10.66
N LEU A 147 -12.63 3.95 -10.00
CA LEU A 147 -13.44 4.96 -9.33
C LEU A 147 -13.02 6.38 -9.68
N ARG A 148 -13.94 7.32 -9.46
CA ARG A 148 -13.66 8.76 -9.55
C ARG A 148 -13.89 9.45 -8.22
N VAL A 149 -13.00 10.36 -7.88
CA VAL A 149 -13.11 11.24 -6.70
C VAL A 149 -13.08 12.70 -7.14
N ALA A 150 -14.15 13.44 -6.86
CA ALA A 150 -14.23 14.86 -7.18
C ALA A 150 -13.52 15.72 -6.12
N THR A 151 -12.22 15.94 -6.31
CA THR A 151 -11.39 16.73 -5.41
C THR A 151 -10.33 17.51 -6.15
N ARG A 152 -10.06 18.74 -5.69
CA ARG A 152 -8.99 19.60 -6.20
C ARG A 152 -7.64 19.33 -5.54
N SER A 153 -7.61 18.47 -4.52
CA SER A 153 -6.39 18.11 -3.81
C SER A 153 -5.62 17.05 -4.59
N THR A 154 -4.29 17.17 -4.60
CA THR A 154 -3.40 16.09 -5.04
C THR A 154 -2.97 15.28 -3.82
N PRO A 155 -3.37 13.99 -3.69
CA PRO A 155 -2.91 13.09 -2.64
C PRO A 155 -1.40 13.04 -2.50
N ASP A 156 -0.91 12.85 -1.27
CA ASP A 156 0.54 12.67 -1.06
C ASP A 156 1.04 11.36 -1.68
N PHE A 157 0.16 10.36 -1.82
CA PHE A 157 0.43 9.11 -2.53
C PHE A 157 0.93 9.36 -3.96
N ILE A 158 0.17 10.07 -4.79
CA ILE A 158 0.54 10.27 -6.20
C ILE A 158 1.69 11.26 -6.37
N LYS A 159 1.92 12.15 -5.39
CA LYS A 159 3.14 12.97 -5.34
C LYS A 159 4.38 12.11 -5.07
N ARG A 160 4.23 11.05 -4.27
CA ARG A 160 5.31 10.12 -3.92
C ARG A 160 5.60 9.12 -5.02
N TYR A 161 4.55 8.69 -5.73
CA TYR A 161 4.62 7.66 -6.76
C TYR A 161 4.19 8.23 -8.13
N PRO A 162 4.90 9.23 -8.67
CA PRO A 162 4.50 9.88 -9.92
C PRO A 162 4.48 8.92 -11.12
N GLY A 163 5.22 7.81 -11.07
CA GLY A 163 5.20 6.76 -12.09
C GLY A 163 3.85 6.05 -12.24
N LEU A 164 2.97 6.12 -11.24
CA LEU A 164 1.61 5.57 -11.32
C LEU A 164 0.61 6.54 -11.96
N ARG A 165 1.04 7.76 -12.32
CA ARG A 165 0.17 8.74 -12.98
C ARG A 165 0.21 8.54 -14.48
N GLU A 166 -0.95 8.34 -15.07
CA GLU A 166 -1.13 8.41 -16.52
C GLU A 166 -1.40 9.86 -16.94
N GLY A 167 -0.63 10.33 -17.93
CA GLY A 167 -0.73 11.70 -18.43
C GLY A 167 -0.02 12.76 -17.56
N ALA A 168 -0.01 13.98 -18.07
CA ALA A 168 0.59 15.12 -17.38
C ALA A 168 -0.35 15.66 -16.29
N MET A 169 0.23 16.23 -15.22
CA MET A 169 -0.55 17.07 -14.31
C MET A 169 -1.08 18.28 -15.09
N PRO A 170 -2.38 18.61 -15.00
CA PRO A 170 -2.88 19.87 -15.54
C PRO A 170 -2.25 21.04 -14.80
N LEU A 171 -1.85 22.08 -15.53
CA LEU A 171 -1.31 23.33 -14.96
C LEU A 171 -2.37 24.05 -14.12
N PHE A 172 -3.63 24.00 -14.57
CA PHE A 172 -4.79 24.59 -13.90
C PHE A 172 -6.01 23.67 -14.06
N GLY A 173 -6.98 23.81 -13.17
CA GLY A 173 -8.29 23.16 -13.36
C GLY A 173 -8.39 21.69 -12.91
N LEU A 174 -7.45 21.19 -12.10
CA LEU A 174 -7.61 19.89 -11.44
C LEU A 174 -8.92 19.87 -10.65
N ALA A 175 -9.84 18.98 -11.03
CA ALA A 175 -11.17 18.88 -10.44
C ALA A 175 -11.43 17.50 -9.80
N GLY A 176 -10.67 16.48 -10.19
CA GLY A 176 -10.78 15.15 -9.60
C GLY A 176 -9.67 14.20 -10.00
N TRP A 177 -9.85 12.95 -9.61
CA TRP A 177 -8.98 11.83 -9.95
C TRP A 177 -9.83 10.64 -10.36
N GLU A 178 -9.44 9.98 -11.44
CA GLU A 178 -9.84 8.60 -11.70
C GLU A 178 -8.70 7.68 -11.25
N VAL A 179 -9.05 6.63 -10.51
CA VAL A 179 -8.09 5.72 -9.90
C VAL A 179 -8.52 4.28 -10.14
N ASP A 180 -7.58 3.48 -10.62
CA ASP A 180 -7.73 2.04 -10.78
C ASP A 180 -7.16 1.31 -9.57
N PHE A 181 -7.86 0.27 -9.12
CA PHE A 181 -7.46 -0.63 -8.06
C PHE A 181 -7.50 -2.08 -8.54
N ASP A 182 -6.58 -2.89 -8.03
CA ASP A 182 -6.66 -4.35 -8.17
C ASP A 182 -7.71 -4.94 -7.20
N GLU A 183 -7.89 -6.25 -7.27
CA GLU A 183 -8.81 -7.04 -6.45
C GLU A 183 -8.47 -7.05 -4.95
N PHE A 184 -7.27 -6.59 -4.57
CA PHE A 184 -6.85 -6.44 -3.18
C PHE A 184 -6.91 -5.01 -2.65
N GLY A 185 -7.30 -4.04 -3.50
CA GLY A 185 -7.35 -2.62 -3.18
C GLY A 185 -5.98 -1.92 -3.32
N VAL A 186 -5.03 -2.47 -4.05
CA VAL A 186 -3.78 -1.81 -4.43
C VAL A 186 -4.08 -0.73 -5.46
N PRO A 187 -3.73 0.56 -5.23
CA PRO A 187 -3.85 1.60 -6.25
C PRO A 187 -2.85 1.34 -7.39
N LEU A 188 -3.35 1.28 -8.62
CA LEU A 188 -2.55 0.94 -9.81
C LEU A 188 -2.24 2.15 -10.67
N LYS A 189 -3.29 2.87 -11.10
CA LYS A 189 -3.17 3.96 -12.08
C LYS A 189 -3.99 5.16 -11.65
N TRP A 190 -3.45 6.34 -11.91
CA TRP A 190 -4.04 7.61 -11.51
C TRP A 190 -4.13 8.56 -12.70
N ARG A 191 -5.34 9.00 -13.01
CA ARG A 191 -5.59 9.96 -14.09
C ARG A 191 -6.19 11.24 -13.50
N PRO A 192 -5.56 12.42 -13.70
CA PRO A 192 -6.14 13.68 -13.26
C PRO A 192 -7.37 14.02 -14.11
N LEU A 193 -8.42 14.51 -13.48
CA LEU A 193 -9.66 14.92 -14.16
C LEU A 193 -9.82 16.43 -14.12
N LEU A 194 -10.29 16.99 -15.23
CA LEU A 194 -10.77 18.37 -15.33
C LEU A 194 -12.27 18.43 -15.00
N ALA A 195 -12.86 19.62 -15.07
CA ALA A 195 -14.22 19.88 -14.62
C ALA A 195 -15.30 19.03 -15.35
N ASP A 196 -15.08 18.73 -16.62
CA ASP A 196 -15.91 17.85 -17.44
C ASP A 196 -15.89 16.40 -16.93
N GLY A 197 -14.72 15.89 -16.52
CA GLY A 197 -14.55 14.52 -16.00
C GLY A 197 -15.26 14.23 -14.68
N VAL A 198 -15.66 15.28 -13.95
CA VAL A 198 -16.43 15.22 -12.69
C VAL A 198 -17.71 16.04 -12.75
N ALA A 199 -18.27 16.26 -13.94
CA ALA A 199 -19.55 16.95 -14.10
C ALA A 199 -20.66 16.25 -13.29
N GLY A 200 -21.40 17.02 -12.50
CA GLY A 200 -22.47 16.50 -11.64
C GLY A 200 -22.01 15.81 -10.35
N TYR A 201 -20.72 15.83 -10.02
CA TYR A 201 -20.21 15.37 -8.73
C TYR A 201 -20.30 16.49 -7.68
N GLN A 202 -20.62 16.11 -6.45
CA GLN A 202 -20.45 16.95 -5.27
C GLN A 202 -19.00 16.97 -4.82
N ARG A 203 -18.61 17.98 -4.03
CA ARG A 203 -17.25 18.07 -3.48
C ARG A 203 -16.93 16.82 -2.65
N ASN A 204 -15.79 16.21 -2.95
CA ASN A 204 -15.29 14.97 -2.34
C ASN A 204 -16.20 13.76 -2.55
N GLU A 205 -17.12 13.80 -3.53
CA GLU A 205 -17.92 12.64 -3.92
C GLU A 205 -17.05 11.57 -4.57
N VAL A 206 -17.34 10.32 -4.24
CA VAL A 206 -16.72 9.13 -4.82
C VAL A 206 -17.80 8.36 -5.56
N ARG A 207 -17.52 7.97 -6.81
CA ARG A 207 -18.37 7.06 -7.58
C ARG A 207 -17.52 5.96 -8.20
N ILE A 208 -17.98 4.73 -8.11
CA ILE A 208 -17.40 3.61 -8.88
C ILE A 208 -17.85 3.78 -10.34
N VAL A 209 -16.90 3.68 -11.25
CA VAL A 209 -17.12 3.80 -12.70
C VAL A 209 -17.31 2.43 -13.34
N SER A 210 -16.49 1.46 -12.93
CA SER A 210 -16.55 0.09 -13.43
C SER A 210 -15.99 -0.88 -12.40
N THR A 211 -16.46 -2.13 -12.48
CA THR A 211 -15.95 -3.28 -11.73
C THR A 211 -15.68 -4.44 -12.68
N ASP A 212 -14.72 -5.28 -12.31
CA ASP A 212 -14.57 -6.63 -12.85
C ASP A 212 -15.01 -7.62 -11.77
N ASP A 213 -16.25 -8.07 -11.86
CA ASP A 213 -16.87 -8.92 -10.84
C ASP A 213 -16.17 -10.29 -10.76
N ALA A 214 -15.58 -10.79 -11.85
CA ALA A 214 -14.85 -12.06 -11.83
C ALA A 214 -13.55 -11.97 -11.00
N LEU A 215 -12.84 -10.83 -11.08
CA LEU A 215 -11.67 -10.58 -10.23
C LEU A 215 -12.07 -10.38 -8.76
N LEU A 216 -13.17 -9.68 -8.50
CA LEU A 216 -13.66 -9.44 -7.15
C LEU A 216 -14.14 -10.74 -6.49
N ASP A 217 -14.90 -11.56 -7.20
CA ASP A 217 -15.43 -12.84 -6.70
C ASP A 217 -14.32 -13.90 -6.48
N ALA A 218 -13.18 -13.76 -7.15
CA ALA A 218 -12.03 -14.63 -6.96
C ALA A 218 -11.31 -14.43 -5.62
N VAL A 219 -11.58 -13.33 -4.91
CA VAL A 219 -10.91 -12.97 -3.65
C VAL A 219 -11.92 -12.78 -2.53
N SER A 220 -11.83 -13.61 -1.49
CA SER A 220 -12.74 -13.54 -0.34
C SER A 220 -12.19 -12.76 0.86
N CYS A 221 -10.97 -12.22 0.78
CA CYS A 221 -10.30 -11.57 1.90
C CYS A 221 -10.40 -10.03 1.87
N LYS A 222 -11.11 -9.47 0.89
CA LYS A 222 -11.24 -8.03 0.68
C LYS A 222 -12.64 -7.61 0.28
N ASP A 223 -13.15 -6.60 0.98
CA ASP A 223 -14.46 -6.00 0.73
C ASP A 223 -14.27 -4.66 0.02
N LEU A 224 -14.16 -4.68 -1.32
CA LEU A 224 -13.93 -3.47 -2.10
C LEU A 224 -15.22 -2.77 -2.54
N VAL A 225 -16.23 -3.54 -2.95
CA VAL A 225 -17.46 -3.02 -3.56
C VAL A 225 -18.66 -3.70 -2.95
N LYS A 226 -19.72 -2.94 -2.71
CA LYS A 226 -21.05 -3.47 -2.37
C LYS A 226 -22.15 -2.76 -3.13
N MET A 227 -23.30 -3.42 -3.25
CA MET A 227 -24.49 -2.83 -3.82
C MET A 227 -25.28 -2.03 -2.78
N SER A 228 -25.61 -0.79 -3.10
CA SER A 228 -26.47 0.07 -2.28
C SER A 228 -27.42 0.85 -3.18
N ARG A 229 -28.73 0.68 -2.95
CA ARG A 229 -29.80 1.32 -3.75
C ARG A 229 -29.61 1.15 -5.27
N GLY A 230 -29.19 -0.03 -5.69
CA GLY A 230 -28.95 -0.35 -7.11
C GLY A 230 -27.66 0.22 -7.70
N GLN A 231 -26.77 0.78 -6.88
CA GLN A 231 -25.48 1.32 -7.32
C GLN A 231 -24.32 0.65 -6.59
N SER A 232 -23.22 0.42 -7.32
CA SER A 232 -21.95 -0.02 -6.75
C SER A 232 -21.33 1.12 -5.94
N VAL A 233 -21.06 0.87 -4.65
CA VAL A 233 -20.41 1.82 -3.75
C VAL A 233 -19.20 1.19 -3.06
N PRO A 234 -18.19 1.98 -2.64
CA PRO A 234 -17.05 1.44 -1.91
C PRO A 234 -17.48 0.72 -0.62
N ASP A 235 -16.95 -0.47 -0.39
CA ASP A 235 -17.11 -1.20 0.87
C ASP A 235 -15.91 -1.01 1.81
N SER A 236 -15.85 -1.75 2.92
CA SER A 236 -15.05 -1.41 4.10
C SER A 236 -13.54 -1.24 3.83
N ASP A 237 -12.93 -2.09 3.01
CA ASP A 237 -11.51 -2.02 2.65
C ASP A 237 -11.24 -0.85 1.71
N LEU A 238 -12.06 -0.69 0.66
CA LEU A 238 -11.89 0.41 -0.28
C LEU A 238 -12.16 1.77 0.39
N GLN A 239 -13.11 1.85 1.31
CA GLN A 239 -13.33 3.04 2.14
C GLN A 239 -12.10 3.36 3.00
N THR A 240 -11.44 2.35 3.57
CA THR A 240 -10.19 2.54 4.32
C THR A 240 -9.09 3.10 3.42
N ASN A 241 -8.93 2.56 2.21
CA ASN A 241 -7.99 3.08 1.21
C ASN A 241 -8.32 4.53 0.85
N LEU A 242 -9.59 4.87 0.60
CA LEU A 242 -10.03 6.23 0.29
C LEU A 242 -9.80 7.21 1.46
N GLN A 243 -9.98 6.76 2.71
CA GLN A 243 -9.66 7.55 3.90
C GLN A 243 -8.16 7.86 3.97
N LEU A 244 -7.29 6.89 3.66
CA LEU A 244 -5.84 7.04 3.71
C LEU A 244 -5.33 7.88 2.53
N LEU A 245 -5.74 7.55 1.30
CA LEU A 245 -5.28 8.21 0.07
C LEU A 245 -5.79 9.65 -0.05
N PHE A 246 -7.08 9.87 0.23
CA PHE A 246 -7.73 11.16 -0.02
C PHE A 246 -8.08 11.93 1.25
N GLY A 247 -7.95 11.33 2.43
CA GLY A 247 -8.35 11.96 3.69
C GLY A 247 -9.87 12.05 3.88
N LEU A 248 -10.65 11.21 3.18
CA LEU A 248 -12.11 11.24 3.21
C LEU A 248 -12.64 10.63 4.52
N ARG A 249 -12.83 11.47 5.53
CA ARG A 249 -13.43 11.07 6.82
C ARG A 249 -14.95 11.14 6.72
N ARG A 250 -15.54 10.08 6.20
CA ARG A 250 -16.99 9.87 6.18
C ARG A 250 -17.37 8.87 7.26
#